data_AF-A0A9E1TMZ9-F1
#
_entry.id   AF-A0A9E1TMZ9-F1
#
_cell.length_a   1.000
_cell.length_b   1.000
_cell.length_c   1.000
_cell.angle_alpha   90.00
_cell.angle_beta   90.00
_cell.angle_gamma   90.00
#
_symmetry.space_group_name_H-M   'P 1'
#
loop_
_entity.id
_entity.type
_entity.pdbx_description
1 polymer ?
#
loop_
_entity_poly.entity_id
_entity_poly.type
_entity_poly.pdbx_seq_one_letter_code
_entity_poly.pdbx_strand_id
1 'polypeptide(L)'
;MASLDPLDPVAGRTATDWDDVVARLPEIDPWPPGGPIVLVAPHPDDELLAAGATLAAASDAGTEIRVLAATDGELSHPYLSDAGRRDLVERRLAETAAAYAAAGIEPTRTRLSLPDFGAHGDADAWGVELAAGLA
;
A
#
# COMPACT_ATOMS: atom_id res chain seq x y z
N MET A 1 27.79 0.35 -11.69
CA MET A 1 26.72 0.90 -10.82
C MET A 1 26.15 2.09 -11.56
N ALA A 2 24.96 1.95 -12.14
CA ALA A 2 24.27 3.10 -12.71
C ALA A 2 24.01 4.09 -11.57
N SER A 3 24.45 5.34 -11.76
CA SER A 3 24.09 6.46 -10.90
C SER A 3 22.57 6.45 -10.75
N LEU A 4 22.06 6.29 -9.52
CA LEU A 4 20.68 6.66 -9.25
C LEU A 4 20.55 8.12 -9.67
N ASP A 5 19.63 8.41 -10.58
CA ASP A 5 19.26 9.78 -10.93
C ASP A 5 18.77 10.41 -9.61
N PRO A 6 19.45 11.44 -9.08
CA PRO A 6 19.01 12.05 -7.84
C PRO A 6 17.67 12.71 -8.14
N LEU A 7 16.59 12.13 -7.63
CA LEU A 7 15.30 12.81 -7.54
C LEU A 7 15.57 14.19 -6.94
N ASP A 8 15.37 15.22 -7.75
CA ASP A 8 15.48 16.59 -7.27
C ASP A 8 14.36 16.80 -6.24
N PRO A 9 14.67 17.02 -4.95
CA PRO A 9 13.66 17.11 -3.90
C PRO A 9 12.74 18.32 -4.07
N VAL A 10 13.09 19.27 -4.95
CA VAL A 10 12.22 20.40 -5.32
C VAL A 10 11.51 20.19 -6.65
N ALA A 11 11.83 19.15 -7.41
CA ALA A 11 11.09 18.78 -8.62
C ALA A 11 9.81 18.03 -8.22
N GLY A 12 8.66 18.69 -8.38
CA GLY A 12 7.36 18.12 -8.07
C GLY A 12 6.32 19.19 -7.80
N ARG A 13 5.13 18.76 -7.37
CA ARG A 13 4.11 19.65 -6.83
C ARG A 13 4.50 20.08 -5.42
N THR A 14 4.40 21.38 -5.14
CA THR A 14 4.49 21.88 -3.77
C THR A 14 3.29 21.39 -2.95
N ALA A 15 3.33 21.55 -1.62
CA ALA A 15 2.18 21.25 -0.77
C ALA A 15 0.91 22.02 -1.22
N THR A 16 1.06 23.30 -1.58
CA THR A 16 -0.06 24.12 -2.08
C THR A 16 -0.58 23.63 -3.43
N ASP A 17 0.29 23.17 -4.35
CA ASP A 17 -0.16 22.57 -5.60
C ASP A 17 -0.95 21.28 -5.36
N TRP A 18 -0.61 20.53 -4.31
CA TRP A 18 -1.38 19.36 -3.88
C TRP A 18 -2.72 19.75 -3.25
N ASP A 19 -2.76 20.76 -2.39
CA ASP A 19 -4.01 21.28 -1.82
C ASP A 19 -5.00 21.67 -2.91
N ASP A 20 -4.53 22.38 -3.94
CA ASP A 20 -5.34 22.77 -5.10
C ASP A 20 -5.85 21.56 -5.88
N VAL A 21 -5.07 20.48 -5.96
CA VAL A 21 -5.49 19.24 -6.64
C VAL A 21 -6.55 18.54 -5.82
N VAL A 22 -6.33 18.39 -4.50
CA VAL A 22 -7.27 17.77 -3.56
C VAL A 22 -8.59 18.52 -3.54
N ALA A 23 -8.57 19.86 -3.50
CA ALA A 23 -9.77 20.69 -3.52
C ALA A 23 -10.61 20.56 -4.81
N ARG A 24 -10.04 20.00 -5.89
CA ARG A 24 -10.71 19.77 -7.17
C ARG A 24 -11.16 18.31 -7.36
N LEU A 25 -10.79 17.40 -6.47
CA LEU A 25 -11.27 16.03 -6.53
C LEU A 25 -12.77 15.99 -6.21
N PRO A 26 -13.54 15.13 -6.88
CA PRO A 26 -14.94 14.95 -6.55
C PRO A 26 -15.09 14.37 -5.14
N GLU A 27 -16.11 14.82 -4.42
CA GLU A 27 -16.53 14.16 -3.18
C GLU A 27 -17.18 12.81 -3.51
N ILE A 28 -16.93 11.82 -2.66
CA ILE A 28 -17.62 10.52 -2.71
C ILE A 28 -18.83 10.62 -1.78
N ASP A 29 -20.04 10.65 -2.34
CA ASP A 29 -21.31 10.68 -1.59
C ASP A 29 -22.30 9.65 -2.18
N PRO A 30 -22.78 8.67 -1.39
CA PRO A 30 -22.48 8.46 0.03
C PRO A 30 -21.07 7.93 0.29
N TRP A 31 -20.49 8.33 1.43
CA TRP A 31 -19.30 7.72 2.00
C TRP A 31 -19.65 6.93 3.28
N PRO A 32 -19.15 5.68 3.43
CA PRO A 32 -18.43 4.89 2.43
C PRO A 32 -19.32 4.49 1.22
N PRO A 33 -18.72 4.18 0.05
CA PRO A 33 -19.46 3.69 -1.10
C PRO A 33 -20.13 2.35 -0.78
N GLY A 34 -21.18 2.01 -1.53
CA GLY A 34 -21.83 0.71 -1.39
C GLY A 34 -20.93 -0.45 -1.85
N GLY A 35 -20.84 -1.50 -1.04
CA GLY A 35 -20.03 -2.70 -1.31
C GLY A 35 -18.66 -2.69 -0.60
N PRO A 36 -17.81 -3.69 -0.87
CA PRO A 36 -16.49 -3.77 -0.25
C PRO A 36 -15.52 -2.74 -0.85
N ILE A 37 -14.62 -2.21 -0.01
CA ILE A 37 -13.47 -1.44 -0.44
C ILE A 37 -12.30 -2.40 -0.65
N VAL A 38 -11.72 -2.38 -1.85
CA VAL A 38 -10.51 -3.13 -2.19
C VAL A 38 -9.37 -2.13 -2.36
N LEU A 39 -8.30 -2.31 -1.58
CA LEU A 39 -7.07 -1.55 -1.70
C LEU A 39 -5.92 -2.48 -2.06
N VAL A 40 -5.16 -2.13 -3.09
CA VAL A 40 -3.94 -2.84 -3.49
C VAL A 40 -2.74 -1.96 -3.16
N ALA A 41 -1.86 -2.46 -2.31
CA ALA A 41 -0.67 -1.76 -1.83
C ALA A 41 0.60 -2.47 -2.33
N PRO A 42 1.53 -1.78 -3.01
CA PRO A 42 2.75 -2.38 -3.49
C PRO A 42 3.64 -2.94 -2.36
N HIS A 43 3.89 -2.14 -1.32
CA HIS A 43 4.74 -2.52 -0.19
C HIS A 43 4.00 -2.36 1.15
N PRO A 44 4.48 -3.01 2.23
CA PRO A 44 3.92 -2.80 3.55
C PRO A 44 4.19 -1.37 4.03
N ASP A 45 3.13 -0.64 4.38
CA ASP A 45 3.03 0.78 4.81
C ASP A 45 2.32 1.69 3.80
N ASP A 46 2.37 1.38 2.50
CA ASP A 46 1.78 2.19 1.43
C ASP A 46 0.27 2.43 1.68
N GLU A 47 -0.47 1.42 2.16
CA GLU A 47 -1.90 1.55 2.45
C GLU A 47 -2.21 2.50 3.59
N LEU A 48 -1.36 2.52 4.61
CA LEU A 48 -1.53 3.38 5.79
C LEU A 48 -1.17 4.81 5.44
N LEU A 49 -0.05 4.99 4.73
CA LEU A 49 0.44 6.29 4.30
C LEU A 49 -0.50 6.95 3.29
N ALA A 50 -1.03 6.18 2.34
CA ALA A 50 -1.91 6.71 1.29
C ALA A 50 -3.36 6.86 1.75
N ALA A 51 -3.88 5.92 2.53
CA ALA A 51 -5.32 5.80 2.77
C ALA A 51 -5.71 5.46 4.22
N GLY A 52 -4.79 5.53 5.20
CA GLY A 52 -5.07 5.08 6.57
C GLY A 52 -6.30 5.71 7.21
N ALA A 53 -6.49 7.03 7.07
CA ALA A 53 -7.68 7.72 7.58
C ALA A 53 -8.98 7.28 6.87
N THR A 54 -8.90 7.05 5.56
CA THR A 54 -10.01 6.54 4.74
C THR A 54 -10.40 5.12 5.16
N LEU A 55 -9.42 4.25 5.41
CA LEU A 55 -9.65 2.89 5.88
C LEU A 55 -10.25 2.87 7.29
N ALA A 56 -9.74 3.70 8.20
CA ALA A 56 -10.29 3.82 9.56
C ALA A 56 -11.75 4.27 9.55
N ALA A 57 -12.08 5.31 8.76
CA ALA A 57 -13.45 5.79 8.62
C ALA A 57 -14.38 4.73 8.00
N ALA A 58 -13.87 3.91 7.07
CA ALA A 58 -14.62 2.79 6.51
C ALA A 58 -14.84 1.67 7.54
N SER A 59 -13.84 1.38 8.40
CA SER A 59 -13.98 0.44 9.52
C SER A 59 -15.01 0.91 10.55
N ASP A 60 -15.00 2.19 10.93
CA ASP A 60 -16.01 2.78 11.83
C ASP A 60 -17.44 2.62 11.29
N ALA A 61 -17.59 2.66 9.96
CA ALA A 61 -18.86 2.45 9.28
C ALA A 61 -19.23 0.97 9.07
N GLY A 62 -18.38 0.03 9.51
CA GLY A 62 -18.57 -1.41 9.32
C GLY A 62 -18.46 -1.87 7.85
N THR A 63 -17.77 -1.08 7.01
CA THR A 63 -17.57 -1.44 5.59
C THR A 63 -16.58 -2.58 5.49
N GLU A 64 -16.87 -3.58 4.65
CA GLU A 64 -15.91 -4.64 4.35
C GLU A 64 -14.70 -4.05 3.62
N ILE A 65 -13.50 -4.24 4.19
CA ILE A 65 -12.24 -3.77 3.60
C ILE A 65 -11.37 -4.98 3.27
N ARG A 66 -10.84 -5.03 2.05
CA ARG A 66 -9.86 -6.01 1.60
C ARG A 66 -8.58 -5.28 1.20
N VAL A 67 -7.47 -5.63 1.83
CA VAL A 67 -6.14 -5.11 1.47
C VAL A 67 -5.33 -6.22 0.83
N LEU A 68 -4.95 -6.03 -0.44
CA LEU A 68 -3.96 -6.87 -1.10
C LEU A 68 -2.58 -6.23 -0.97
N ALA A 69 -1.72 -6.85 -0.16
CA ALA A 69 -0.31 -6.49 -0.08
C ALA A 69 0.46 -7.28 -1.12
N ALA A 70 0.94 -6.58 -2.16
CA ALA A 70 1.55 -7.21 -3.32
C ALA A 70 2.89 -7.86 -2.97
N THR A 71 3.79 -7.09 -2.34
CA THR A 71 5.13 -7.55 -1.96
C THR A 71 5.33 -7.47 -0.45
N ASP A 72 6.46 -8.00 0.02
CA ASP A 72 6.90 -7.83 1.42
C ASP A 72 7.90 -6.68 1.59
N GLY A 73 8.23 -6.02 0.49
CA GLY A 73 9.24 -4.97 0.41
C GLY A 73 10.63 -5.43 0.86
N GLU A 74 10.92 -6.72 0.69
CA GLU A 74 12.13 -7.39 1.17
C GLU A 74 13.42 -6.86 0.52
N LEU A 75 13.33 -6.13 -0.58
CA LEU A 75 14.47 -5.52 -1.29
C LEU A 75 14.65 -4.03 -1.01
N SER A 76 13.84 -3.44 -0.12
CA SER A 76 14.00 -2.04 0.34
C SER A 76 15.41 -1.71 0.86
N HIS A 77 16.13 -2.70 1.40
CA HIS A 77 17.49 -2.55 1.93
C HIS A 77 18.45 -3.52 1.21
N PRO A 78 19.09 -3.10 0.10
CA PRO A 78 19.81 -4.01 -0.79
C PRO A 78 21.04 -4.67 -0.16
N TYR A 79 21.56 -4.10 0.93
CA TYR A 79 22.73 -4.60 1.66
C TYR A 79 22.41 -5.74 2.65
N LEU A 80 21.13 -6.05 2.90
CA LEU A 80 20.76 -7.14 3.78
C LEU A 80 21.04 -8.50 3.14
N SER A 81 21.48 -9.46 3.96
CA SER A 81 21.52 -10.87 3.59
C SER A 81 20.12 -11.46 3.49
N ASP A 82 19.97 -12.64 2.90
CA ASP A 82 18.64 -13.31 2.83
C ASP A 82 18.02 -13.58 4.21
N ALA A 83 18.85 -13.85 5.22
CA ALA A 83 18.38 -13.94 6.61
C ALA A 83 17.86 -12.59 7.10
N GLY A 84 18.62 -11.51 6.87
CA GLY A 84 18.20 -10.16 7.26
C GLY A 84 16.94 -9.67 6.53
N ARG A 85 16.74 -10.08 5.27
CA ARG A 85 15.51 -9.80 4.52
C ARG A 85 14.30 -10.51 5.13
N ARG A 86 14.44 -11.79 5.50
CA ARG A 86 13.37 -12.51 6.20
C ARG A 86 13.03 -11.86 7.54
N ASP A 87 14.04 -11.48 8.32
CA ASP A 87 13.82 -10.77 9.59
C ASP A 87 13.11 -9.42 9.37
N LEU A 88 13.44 -8.69 8.30
CA LEU A 88 12.76 -7.46 7.92
C LEU A 88 11.28 -7.69 7.58
N VAL A 89 10.97 -8.73 6.81
CA VAL A 89 9.58 -9.09 6.46
C VAL A 89 8.77 -9.38 7.72
N GLU A 90 9.26 -10.23 8.62
CA GLU A 90 8.56 -10.56 9.86
C GLU A 90 8.30 -9.31 10.73
N ARG A 91 9.29 -8.42 10.81
CA ARG A 91 9.13 -7.13 11.50
C ARG A 91 8.04 -6.28 10.87
N ARG A 92 8.02 -6.15 9.54
CA ARG A 92 7.02 -5.35 8.82
C ARG A 92 5.61 -5.90 8.96
N LEU A 93 5.45 -7.22 9.00
CA LEU A 93 4.15 -7.84 9.27
C LEU A 93 3.64 -7.47 10.66
N ALA A 94 4.52 -7.53 11.67
CA ALA A 94 4.18 -7.12 13.03
C ALA A 94 3.89 -5.61 13.13
N GLU A 95 4.69 -4.77 12.48
CA GLU A 95 4.52 -3.31 12.42
C GLU A 95 3.18 -2.94 11.75
N THR A 96 2.84 -3.58 10.62
CA THR A 96 1.58 -3.36 9.90
C THR A 96 0.37 -3.74 10.76
N ALA A 97 0.40 -4.92 11.38
CA ALA A 97 -0.69 -5.38 12.24
C ALA A 97 -0.90 -4.45 13.45
N ALA A 98 0.20 -4.01 14.08
CA ALA A 98 0.14 -3.07 15.19
C ALA A 98 -0.40 -1.69 14.76
N ALA A 99 -0.02 -1.22 13.58
CA ALA A 99 -0.49 0.06 13.05
C ALA A 99 -1.99 0.02 12.72
N TYR A 100 -2.51 -1.05 12.12
CA TYR A 100 -3.95 -1.22 11.91
C TYR A 100 -4.72 -1.22 13.23
N ALA A 101 -4.25 -2.00 14.21
CA ALA A 101 -4.89 -2.06 15.52
C ALA A 101 -4.89 -0.68 16.21
N ALA A 102 -3.78 0.06 16.14
CA ALA A 102 -3.68 1.39 16.72
C ALA A 102 -4.58 2.42 16.00
N ALA A 103 -4.81 2.27 14.71
CA ALA A 103 -5.63 3.15 13.89
C ALA A 103 -7.12 2.76 13.86
N GLY A 104 -7.52 1.65 14.50
CA GLY A 104 -8.90 1.14 14.44
C GLY A 104 -9.29 0.60 13.05
N ILE A 105 -8.31 0.17 12.26
CA ILE A 105 -8.53 -0.36 10.91
C ILE A 105 -8.74 -1.88 11.01
N GLU A 106 -9.89 -2.35 10.52
CA GLU A 106 -10.27 -3.77 10.52
C GLU A 106 -10.39 -4.35 9.09
N PRO A 107 -9.28 -4.57 8.36
CA PRO A 107 -9.32 -5.13 7.03
C PRO A 107 -9.09 -6.64 7.03
N THR A 108 -9.58 -7.31 5.99
CA THR A 108 -9.04 -8.60 5.58
C THR A 108 -7.80 -8.34 4.72
N ARG A 109 -6.61 -8.63 5.27
CA ARG A 109 -5.33 -8.42 4.57
C ARG A 109 -4.83 -9.73 3.96
N THR A 110 -4.67 -9.75 2.63
CA THR A 110 -4.06 -10.86 1.88
C THR A 110 -2.66 -10.46 1.45
N ARG A 111 -1.67 -11.26 1.84
CA ARG A 111 -0.27 -11.10 1.44
C ARG A 111 0.00 -11.99 0.23
N LEU A 112 0.34 -11.40 -0.91
CA LEU A 112 0.65 -12.15 -2.14
C LEU A 112 2.11 -12.59 -2.20
N SER A 113 3.01 -11.89 -1.49
CA SER A 113 4.46 -12.18 -1.48
C SER A 113 5.06 -12.23 -2.89
N LEU A 114 4.57 -11.38 -3.79
CA LEU A 114 5.17 -11.19 -5.11
C LEU A 114 6.57 -10.60 -4.95
N PRO A 115 7.50 -10.88 -5.89
CA PRO A 115 8.83 -10.31 -5.84
C PRO A 115 8.79 -8.78 -5.71
N ASP A 116 9.46 -8.25 -4.69
CA ASP A 116 9.73 -6.83 -4.60
C ASP A 116 10.56 -6.44 -5.83
N PHE A 117 10.06 -5.51 -6.65
CA PHE A 117 10.45 -5.22 -8.04
C PHE A 117 10.02 -6.27 -9.10
N GLY A 118 9.56 -5.76 -10.25
CA GLY A 118 9.25 -6.59 -11.44
C GLY A 118 7.92 -6.31 -12.12
N ALA A 119 6.99 -5.60 -11.46
CA ALA A 119 5.67 -5.26 -12.02
C ALA A 119 5.76 -4.55 -13.39
N HIS A 120 6.77 -3.69 -13.57
CA HIS A 120 6.99 -2.99 -14.84
C HIS A 120 7.39 -3.93 -16.00
N GLY A 121 7.88 -5.14 -15.69
CA GLY A 121 8.42 -6.10 -16.66
C GLY A 121 7.44 -7.21 -17.02
N ASP A 122 6.44 -7.47 -16.17
CA ASP A 122 5.47 -8.55 -16.36
C ASP A 122 4.12 -8.21 -15.73
N ALA A 123 3.46 -7.16 -16.25
CA ALA A 123 2.19 -6.67 -15.72
C ALA A 123 1.05 -7.70 -15.83
N ASP A 124 1.10 -8.59 -16.83
CA ASP A 124 0.08 -9.62 -17.02
C ASP A 124 0.15 -10.69 -15.92
N ALA A 125 1.35 -11.15 -15.57
CA ALA A 125 1.52 -12.09 -14.45
C ALA A 125 1.05 -11.47 -13.12
N TRP A 126 1.41 -10.20 -12.88
CA TRP A 126 0.92 -9.47 -11.70
C TRP A 126 -0.60 -9.34 -11.69
N GLY A 127 -1.22 -9.07 -12.84
CA GLY A 127 -2.68 -8.99 -12.96
C GLY A 127 -3.38 -10.30 -12.60
N VAL A 128 -2.81 -11.44 -13.00
CA VAL A 128 -3.35 -12.78 -12.66
C VAL A 128 -3.26 -13.04 -11.15
N GLU A 129 -2.11 -12.80 -10.53
CA GLU A 129 -1.93 -13.02 -9.10
C GLU A 129 -2.78 -12.08 -8.25
N LEU A 130 -2.89 -10.81 -8.64
CA LEU A 130 -3.79 -9.84 -8.00
C LEU A 130 -5.26 -10.28 -8.10
N ALA A 131 -5.70 -10.73 -9.28
CA ALA A 131 -7.06 -11.22 -9.46
C ALA A 131 -7.34 -12.47 -8.62
N ALA A 132 -6.37 -13.38 -8.52
CA ALA A 132 -6.49 -14.57 -7.67
C ALA A 132 -6.60 -14.21 -6.19
N GLY A 133 -5.91 -13.16 -5.73
CA GLY A 133 -6.01 -12.66 -4.35
C GLY A 133 -7.36 -12.02 -4.00
N LEU A 134 -8.18 -11.66 -5.00
CA LEU A 134 -9.49 -11.04 -4.83
C LEU A 134 -10.66 -12.04 -4.82
N ALA A 135 -10.43 -13.28 -5.27
CA ALA A 135 -11.42 -14.35 -5.38
C ALA A 135 -11.69 -15.02 -4.03
#